data_AF-A0A7J8N0S2-F1
#
_entry.id   AF-A0A7J8N0S2-F1
#
_cell.length_a   1.000
_cell.length_b   1.000
_cell.length_c   1.000
_cell.angle_alpha   90.00
_cell.angle_beta   90.00
_cell.angle_gamma   90.00
#
_symmetry.space_group_name_H-M   'P 1'
#
loop_
_entity.id
_entity.type
_entity.pdbx_description
1 polymer ?
#
loop_
_entity_poly.entity_id
_entity_poly.type
_entity_poly.pdbx_seq_one_letter_code
_entity_poly.pdbx_strand_id
1 'polypeptide(L)'
;LCFLNHLEELNLKGNDLGGAIASCLVNLTFLRYLDISNNHFTGNIASTPLTNLTMLQFLSFSKNQFQVPVSFRSFANHSNLKALLANENKLVAEPAGFQTWLPKFQLKIFSLLNCTIEEHGKLQLPNFLYFQHDLRYVDLSYCNFGEIRFPHWLLQNNTRLQELYMIDSSIAGPLTLSPHPNLKLSVLDISNNRIQHEIPRNFCSLFPYVEFLIMSKNAFKTTIPLCFSSMQRLERLDLSHNNLFGGIPEELAMSTSLLRIRLSNNSLSGKIIPAIFHLIGSLEALYL
;
A
#
# COMPACT_ATOMS: atom_id res chain seq x y z
N LEU A 1 28.53 2.77 -19.77
CA LEU A 1 27.69 1.74 -19.12
C LEU A 1 27.75 0.40 -19.85
N CYS A 2 27.50 0.34 -21.16
CA CYS A 2 27.35 -0.91 -21.93
C CYS A 2 28.50 -1.96 -21.89
N PHE A 3 29.68 -1.61 -21.38
CA PHE A 3 30.85 -2.50 -21.31
C PHE A 3 31.19 -2.94 -19.88
N LEU A 4 30.42 -2.50 -18.88
CA LEU A 4 30.66 -2.78 -17.47
C LEU A 4 30.04 -4.13 -17.08
N ASN A 5 30.45 -5.22 -17.74
CA ASN A 5 29.76 -6.50 -17.68
C ASN A 5 29.81 -7.20 -16.31
N HIS A 6 30.57 -6.69 -15.34
CA HIS A 6 30.64 -7.19 -13.96
C HIS A 6 29.92 -6.28 -12.96
N LEU A 7 29.18 -5.26 -13.44
CA LEU A 7 28.49 -4.31 -12.58
C LEU A 7 27.34 -5.01 -11.85
N GLU A 8 27.40 -5.01 -10.52
CA GLU A 8 26.33 -5.56 -9.66
C GLU A 8 25.34 -4.49 -9.19
N GLU A 9 25.78 -3.24 -9.06
CA GLU A 9 24.96 -2.14 -8.58
C GLU A 9 25.06 -0.93 -9.50
N LEU A 10 23.91 -0.40 -9.88
CA LEU A 10 23.80 0.84 -10.66
C LEU A 10 22.76 1.74 -10.01
N ASN A 11 23.22 2.87 -9.49
CA ASN A 11 22.36 3.90 -8.91
C ASN A 11 22.53 5.20 -9.71
N LEU A 12 21.46 5.60 -10.39
CA LEU A 12 21.33 6.83 -11.18
C LEU A 12 20.25 7.75 -10.60
N LYS A 13 19.82 7.51 -9.36
CA LYS A 13 18.70 8.21 -8.76
C LYS A 13 18.92 9.72 -8.70
N GLY A 14 17.87 10.49 -9.01
CA GLY A 14 17.85 11.93 -8.77
C GLY A 14 18.75 12.73 -9.69
N ASN A 15 18.72 12.41 -10.97
CA ASN A 15 19.42 13.14 -12.02
C ASN A 15 18.42 13.63 -13.08
N ASP A 16 18.91 14.37 -14.07
CA ASP A 16 18.12 14.81 -15.24
C ASP A 16 18.31 13.88 -16.45
N LEU A 17 18.57 12.59 -16.24
CA LEU A 17 18.76 11.64 -17.33
C LEU A 17 17.42 11.34 -18.01
N GLY A 18 17.39 11.25 -19.34
CA GLY A 18 16.15 11.02 -20.07
C GLY A 18 16.31 10.14 -21.31
N GLY A 19 15.19 9.98 -22.03
CA GLY A 19 15.11 9.11 -23.21
C GLY A 19 14.79 7.67 -22.87
N ALA A 20 14.89 6.77 -23.86
CA ALA A 20 14.66 5.35 -23.66
C ALA A 20 15.85 4.67 -22.98
N ILE A 21 15.57 3.63 -22.19
CA ILE A 21 16.63 2.79 -21.61
C ILE A 21 17.44 2.13 -22.72
N ALA A 22 18.77 2.36 -22.70
CA ALA A 22 19.68 1.89 -23.74
C ALA A 22 19.65 0.36 -23.88
N SER A 23 19.47 -0.13 -25.11
CA SER A 23 19.36 -1.57 -25.43
C SER A 23 20.52 -2.41 -24.91
N CYS A 24 21.72 -1.83 -24.86
CA CYS A 24 22.93 -2.47 -24.40
C CYS A 24 22.91 -2.88 -22.92
N LEU A 25 22.00 -2.36 -22.10
CA LEU A 25 21.91 -2.73 -20.68
C LEU A 25 21.60 -4.21 -20.48
N VAL A 26 21.10 -4.91 -21.51
CA VAL A 26 20.95 -6.37 -21.51
C VAL A 26 22.26 -7.11 -21.20
N ASN A 27 23.42 -6.49 -21.46
CA ASN A 27 24.74 -7.08 -21.19
C ASN A 27 25.13 -7.05 -19.70
N LEU A 28 24.44 -6.28 -18.86
CA LEU A 28 24.73 -6.16 -17.43
C LEU A 28 24.09 -7.31 -16.63
N THR A 29 24.38 -8.55 -17.01
CA THR A 29 23.70 -9.75 -16.51
C THR A 29 23.97 -10.05 -15.04
N PHE A 30 25.00 -9.45 -14.43
CA PHE A 30 25.31 -9.56 -12.99
C PHE A 30 24.60 -8.51 -12.14
N LEU A 31 23.84 -7.58 -12.74
CA LEU A 31 23.20 -6.49 -12.02
C LEU A 31 22.14 -7.04 -11.04
N ARG A 32 22.31 -6.69 -9.76
CA ARG A 32 21.45 -7.06 -8.63
C ARG A 32 20.66 -5.87 -8.10
N TYR A 33 21.25 -4.68 -8.15
CA TYR A 33 20.62 -3.46 -7.68
C TYR A 33 20.56 -2.45 -8.82
N LEU A 34 19.35 -2.00 -9.16
CA LEU A 34 19.14 -0.93 -10.12
C LEU A 34 18.17 0.11 -9.55
N ASP A 35 18.68 1.32 -9.33
CA ASP A 35 17.86 2.49 -9.00
C ASP A 35 18.05 3.56 -10.08
N ILE A 36 17.02 3.75 -10.90
CA ILE A 36 16.94 4.81 -11.93
C ILE A 36 15.86 5.84 -11.58
N SER A 37 15.42 5.88 -10.33
CA SER A 37 14.30 6.71 -9.93
C SER A 37 14.59 8.20 -9.99
N ASN A 38 13.54 9.02 -10.09
CA ASN A 38 13.64 10.48 -10.11
C ASN A 38 14.54 10.96 -11.26
N ASN A 39 14.10 10.67 -12.48
CA ASN A 39 14.73 11.02 -13.76
C ASN A 39 13.62 11.27 -14.82
N HIS A 40 14.00 11.45 -16.08
CA HIS A 40 13.11 11.69 -17.23
C HIS A 40 13.08 10.51 -18.22
N PHE A 41 13.30 9.28 -17.75
CA PHE A 41 13.29 8.11 -18.64
C PHE A 41 11.88 7.84 -19.20
N THR A 42 11.82 7.44 -20.46
CA THR A 42 10.58 7.25 -21.23
C THR A 42 10.49 5.83 -21.82
N GLY A 43 9.33 5.49 -22.36
CA GLY A 43 9.07 4.24 -23.08
C GLY A 43 8.26 3.24 -22.26
N ASN A 44 8.00 2.07 -22.82
CA ASN A 44 7.27 1.01 -22.13
C ASN A 44 8.24 0.11 -21.36
N ILE A 45 8.10 0.03 -20.04
CA ILE A 45 8.98 -0.74 -19.17
C ILE A 45 9.03 -2.23 -19.58
N ALA A 46 7.92 -2.78 -20.09
CA ALA A 46 7.83 -4.17 -20.51
C ALA A 46 8.59 -4.47 -21.81
N SER A 47 9.02 -3.45 -22.54
CA SER A 47 9.86 -3.56 -23.74
C SER A 47 11.32 -3.14 -23.49
N THR A 48 11.67 -2.77 -22.25
CA THR A 48 13.03 -2.36 -21.92
C THR A 48 13.94 -3.57 -21.73
N PRO A 49 15.26 -3.42 -21.91
CA PRO A 49 16.25 -4.47 -21.61
C PRO A 49 16.22 -4.97 -20.16
N LEU A 50 15.62 -4.20 -19.25
CA LEU A 50 15.54 -4.52 -17.83
C LEU A 50 14.78 -5.83 -17.59
N THR A 51 13.88 -6.22 -18.50
CA THR A 51 13.11 -7.47 -18.41
C THR A 51 13.97 -8.73 -18.54
N ASN A 52 15.22 -8.59 -18.99
CA ASN A 52 16.14 -9.70 -19.20
C ASN A 52 17.19 -9.83 -18.09
N LEU A 53 17.21 -8.91 -17.12
CA LEU A 53 18.20 -8.85 -16.04
C LEU A 53 17.73 -9.68 -14.84
N THR A 54 17.70 -11.00 -15.01
CA THR A 54 17.12 -11.96 -14.04
C THR A 54 17.85 -12.07 -12.69
N MET A 55 19.05 -11.50 -12.58
CA MET A 55 19.81 -11.39 -11.33
C MET A 55 19.33 -10.24 -10.42
N LEU A 56 18.48 -9.34 -10.93
CA LEU A 56 17.95 -8.23 -10.15
C LEU A 56 17.25 -8.70 -8.88
N GLN A 57 17.63 -8.07 -7.78
CA GLN A 57 17.05 -8.22 -6.44
C GLN A 57 16.27 -6.96 -6.05
N PHE A 58 16.75 -5.80 -6.47
CA PHE A 58 16.12 -4.51 -6.26
C PHE A 58 15.99 -3.77 -7.59
N LEU A 59 14.77 -3.31 -7.89
CA LEU A 59 14.49 -2.48 -9.05
C LEU A 59 13.61 -1.29 -8.64
N SER A 60 14.14 -0.08 -8.83
CA SER A 60 13.38 1.16 -8.70
C SER A 60 13.47 1.96 -9.99
N PHE A 61 12.32 2.24 -10.58
CA PHE A 61 12.17 3.16 -11.70
C PHE A 61 11.11 4.23 -11.43
N SER A 62 10.85 4.47 -10.14
CA SER A 62 9.88 5.45 -9.68
C SER A 62 10.18 6.86 -10.20
N LYS A 63 9.17 7.74 -10.30
CA LYS A 63 9.34 9.16 -10.70
C LYS A 63 10.06 9.27 -12.05
N ASN A 64 9.45 8.70 -13.08
CA ASN A 64 9.89 8.75 -14.46
C ASN A 64 8.67 8.89 -15.38
N GLN A 65 8.87 8.85 -16.70
CA GLN A 65 7.82 8.95 -17.70
C GLN A 65 7.57 7.59 -18.37
N PHE A 66 7.75 6.49 -17.63
CA PHE A 66 7.51 5.16 -18.18
C PHE A 66 6.02 4.88 -18.32
N GLN A 67 5.68 4.18 -19.41
CA GLN A 67 4.47 3.39 -19.51
C GLN A 67 4.68 2.05 -18.81
N VAL A 68 3.82 1.72 -17.86
CA VAL A 68 3.95 0.56 -16.98
C VAL A 68 2.72 -0.32 -17.10
N PRO A 69 2.81 -1.47 -17.79
CA PRO A 69 1.71 -2.42 -17.85
C PRO A 69 1.41 -2.99 -16.47
N VAL A 70 0.14 -2.89 -16.05
CA VAL A 70 -0.28 -3.17 -14.67
C VAL A 70 -0.03 -4.61 -14.21
N SER A 71 0.10 -5.57 -15.13
CA SER A 71 0.38 -6.96 -14.75
C SER A 71 1.83 -7.19 -14.30
N PHE A 72 2.79 -6.37 -14.73
CA PHE A 72 4.22 -6.64 -14.55
C PHE A 72 4.69 -8.01 -15.12
N ARG A 73 3.94 -8.62 -16.04
CA ARG A 73 4.25 -9.96 -16.59
C ARG A 73 5.61 -10.06 -17.26
N SER A 74 6.13 -8.97 -17.81
CA SER A 74 7.47 -8.93 -18.42
C SER A 74 8.58 -9.23 -17.41
N PHE A 75 8.31 -9.04 -16.12
CA PHE A 75 9.24 -9.37 -15.03
C PHE A 75 9.05 -10.79 -14.47
N ALA A 76 8.16 -11.62 -15.03
CA ALA A 76 7.80 -12.92 -14.48
C ALA A 76 8.98 -13.85 -14.16
N ASN A 77 10.05 -13.78 -14.95
CA ASN A 77 11.21 -14.64 -14.83
C ASN A 77 12.24 -14.20 -13.77
N HIS A 78 12.06 -13.07 -13.09
CA HIS A 78 13.04 -12.53 -12.14
C HIS A 78 12.96 -13.22 -10.76
N SER A 79 13.35 -14.49 -10.66
CA SER A 79 13.25 -15.27 -9.41
C SER A 79 13.93 -14.63 -8.19
N ASN A 80 14.93 -13.77 -8.41
CA ASN A 80 15.69 -13.11 -7.35
C ASN A 80 15.05 -11.80 -6.85
N LEU A 81 14.06 -11.25 -7.56
CA LEU A 81 13.52 -9.92 -7.26
C LEU A 81 12.81 -9.92 -5.90
N LYS A 82 13.20 -8.96 -5.05
CA LYS A 82 12.68 -8.77 -3.67
C LYS A 82 12.05 -7.41 -3.47
N ALA A 83 12.45 -6.39 -4.23
CA ALA A 83 11.90 -5.05 -4.13
C ALA A 83 11.63 -4.48 -5.52
N LEU A 84 10.42 -3.96 -5.72
CA LEU A 84 9.99 -3.35 -6.97
C LEU A 84 9.22 -2.05 -6.67
N LEU A 85 9.81 -0.92 -7.07
CA LEU A 85 9.28 0.42 -6.83
C LEU A 85 9.00 1.13 -8.16
N ALA A 86 7.72 1.35 -8.46
CA ALA A 86 7.25 1.86 -9.74
C ALA A 86 6.42 3.15 -9.62
N ASN A 87 6.55 3.85 -8.49
CA ASN A 87 5.76 5.04 -8.13
C ASN A 87 5.85 6.12 -9.20
N GLU A 88 4.83 6.96 -9.31
CA GLU A 88 4.87 8.18 -10.13
C GLU A 88 5.32 7.91 -11.57
N ASN A 89 4.64 6.95 -12.22
CA ASN A 89 4.75 6.62 -13.63
C ASN A 89 3.35 6.52 -14.27
N LYS A 90 3.27 6.30 -15.58
CA LYS A 90 2.02 6.14 -16.32
C LYS A 90 1.62 4.66 -16.40
N LEU A 91 0.58 4.27 -15.69
CA LEU A 91 0.01 2.92 -15.77
C LEU A 91 -0.75 2.73 -17.08
N VAL A 92 -0.55 1.57 -17.69
CA VAL A 92 -1.22 1.13 -18.91
C VAL A 92 -2.06 -0.09 -18.61
N ALA A 93 -3.34 -0.03 -19.01
CA ALA A 93 -4.25 -1.17 -18.93
C ALA A 93 -3.86 -2.22 -19.97
N GLU A 94 -3.86 -3.49 -19.59
CA GLU A 94 -3.64 -4.59 -20.52
C GLU A 94 -4.98 -5.24 -20.90
N PRO A 95 -5.11 -5.79 -22.12
CA PRO A 95 -6.32 -6.51 -22.52
C PRO A 95 -6.64 -7.61 -21.50
N ALA A 96 -7.93 -7.81 -21.21
CA ALA A 96 -8.43 -8.88 -20.34
C ALA A 96 -8.27 -10.28 -20.99
N GLY A 97 -7.04 -10.65 -21.35
CA GLY A 97 -6.68 -11.99 -21.78
C GLY A 97 -6.28 -12.80 -20.55
N PHE A 98 -7.07 -13.81 -20.22
CA PHE A 98 -6.75 -14.81 -19.20
C PHE A 98 -5.46 -15.54 -19.58
N GLN A 99 -4.33 -15.08 -19.05
CA GLN A 99 -3.12 -15.88 -18.97
C GLN A 99 -2.70 -15.92 -17.50
N THR A 100 -2.91 -17.08 -16.89
CA THR A 100 -2.42 -17.44 -15.55
C THR A 100 -0.93 -17.69 -15.64
N TRP A 101 -0.14 -16.62 -15.71
CA TRP A 101 1.30 -16.73 -15.49
C TRP A 101 1.56 -16.67 -13.98
N LEU A 102 2.56 -17.41 -13.51
CA LEU A 102 3.00 -17.36 -12.12
C LEU A 102 4.30 -16.55 -12.02
N PRO A 103 4.37 -15.49 -11.20
CA PRO A 103 5.63 -14.81 -10.93
C PRO A 103 6.60 -15.74 -10.21
N LYS A 104 7.82 -15.89 -10.75
CA LYS A 104 8.90 -16.59 -10.05
C LYS A 104 9.43 -15.80 -8.85
N PHE A 105 9.20 -14.49 -8.82
CA PHE A 105 9.60 -13.64 -7.72
C PHE A 105 8.62 -13.74 -6.54
N GLN A 106 9.19 -13.51 -5.36
CA GLN A 106 8.46 -13.28 -4.11
C GLN A 106 9.00 -11.99 -3.51
N LEU A 107 8.24 -10.91 -3.70
CA LEU A 107 8.58 -9.57 -3.26
C LEU A 107 8.39 -9.45 -1.74
N LYS A 108 9.26 -8.64 -1.15
CA LYS A 108 9.13 -8.12 0.22
C LYS A 108 8.60 -6.70 0.21
N ILE A 109 8.94 -5.92 -0.81
CA ILE A 109 8.56 -4.52 -0.96
C ILE A 109 7.96 -4.34 -2.35
N PHE A 110 6.72 -3.85 -2.39
CA PHE A 110 6.08 -3.41 -3.61
C PHE A 110 5.46 -2.04 -3.42
N SER A 111 5.75 -1.12 -4.33
CA SER A 111 5.18 0.22 -4.27
C SER A 111 4.81 0.68 -5.68
N LEU A 112 3.57 1.14 -5.78
CA LEU A 112 2.95 1.68 -6.97
C LEU A 112 2.09 2.88 -6.52
N LEU A 113 2.74 3.92 -6.01
CA LEU A 113 2.12 5.15 -5.49
C LEU A 113 1.96 6.20 -6.59
N ASN A 114 0.85 6.96 -6.55
CA ASN A 114 0.57 8.13 -7.39
C ASN A 114 0.71 7.83 -8.89
N CYS A 115 -0.15 6.93 -9.35
CA CYS A 115 -0.14 6.47 -10.74
C CYS A 115 -1.03 7.35 -11.60
N THR A 116 -0.53 7.77 -12.75
CA THR A 116 -1.37 8.34 -13.80
C THR A 116 -1.88 7.23 -14.72
N ILE A 117 -3.12 7.33 -15.20
CA ILE A 117 -3.70 6.33 -16.09
C ILE A 117 -3.76 6.91 -17.50
N GLU A 118 -3.49 6.08 -18.50
CA GLU A 118 -3.81 6.41 -19.89
C GLU A 118 -5.33 6.55 -20.10
N GLU A 119 -5.76 7.60 -20.80
CA GLU A 119 -7.18 7.93 -21.00
C GLU A 119 -8.03 6.69 -21.37
N HIS A 120 -9.19 6.56 -20.73
CA HIS A 120 -10.17 5.48 -20.94
C HIS A 120 -9.77 4.06 -20.47
N GLY A 121 -8.59 3.87 -19.85
CA GLY A 121 -8.20 2.57 -19.28
C GLY A 121 -8.94 2.23 -17.98
N LYS A 122 -9.70 1.12 -17.96
CA LYS A 122 -10.13 0.50 -16.69
C LYS A 122 -8.98 -0.35 -16.14
N LEU A 123 -8.25 0.19 -15.17
CA LEU A 123 -7.23 -0.58 -14.47
C LEU A 123 -7.87 -1.60 -13.53
N GLN A 124 -7.11 -2.65 -13.25
CA GLN A 124 -7.39 -3.60 -12.18
C GLN A 124 -6.19 -3.62 -11.24
N LEU A 125 -6.39 -4.10 -10.01
CA LEU A 125 -5.29 -4.34 -9.10
C LEU A 125 -4.28 -5.31 -9.74
N PRO A 126 -2.95 -5.09 -9.61
CA PRO A 126 -1.94 -5.99 -10.15
C PRO A 126 -2.16 -7.45 -9.69
N ASN A 127 -2.58 -8.32 -10.61
CA ASN A 127 -3.02 -9.67 -10.27
C ASN A 127 -1.91 -10.57 -9.71
N PHE A 128 -0.65 -10.28 -10.04
CA PHE A 128 0.50 -11.02 -9.54
C PHE A 128 0.59 -10.99 -8.00
N LEU A 129 0.02 -9.95 -7.36
CA LEU A 129 -0.03 -9.79 -5.90
C LEU A 129 -0.74 -10.95 -5.22
N TYR A 130 -1.71 -11.57 -5.90
CA TYR A 130 -2.40 -12.75 -5.37
C TYR A 130 -1.44 -13.92 -5.11
N PHE A 131 -0.38 -14.04 -5.92
CA PHE A 131 0.62 -15.09 -5.84
C PHE A 131 1.82 -14.73 -4.95
N GLN A 132 1.76 -13.61 -4.23
CA GLN A 132 2.82 -13.20 -3.31
C GLN A 132 2.52 -13.68 -1.88
N HIS A 133 3.55 -14.16 -1.19
CA HIS A 133 3.48 -14.72 0.16
C HIS A 133 4.57 -14.22 1.12
N ASP A 134 5.42 -13.28 0.70
CA ASP A 134 6.51 -12.71 1.52
C ASP A 134 6.49 -11.17 1.60
N LEU A 135 5.41 -10.52 1.19
CA LEU A 135 5.28 -9.06 1.24
C LEU A 135 5.35 -8.57 2.70
N ARG A 136 6.05 -7.45 2.88
CA ARG A 136 6.26 -6.75 4.15
C ARG A 136 5.77 -5.32 4.07
N TYR A 137 5.99 -4.68 2.93
CA TYR A 137 5.55 -3.32 2.63
C TYR A 137 4.81 -3.31 1.30
N VAL A 138 3.59 -2.79 1.31
CA VAL A 138 2.78 -2.55 0.11
C VAL A 138 2.21 -1.15 0.15
N ASP A 139 2.46 -0.38 -0.89
CA ASP A 139 1.82 0.92 -1.11
C ASP A 139 1.22 1.00 -2.51
N LEU A 140 -0.10 1.10 -2.57
CA LEU A 140 -0.91 1.20 -3.80
C LEU A 140 -1.74 2.50 -3.81
N SER A 141 -1.27 3.50 -3.06
CA SER A 141 -2.00 4.73 -2.82
C SER A 141 -2.06 5.62 -4.06
N TYR A 142 -3.14 6.39 -4.20
CA TYR A 142 -3.35 7.38 -5.26
C TYR A 142 -3.29 6.76 -6.67
N CYS A 143 -3.88 5.57 -6.82
CA CYS A 143 -3.99 4.89 -8.10
C CYS A 143 -5.45 4.45 -8.30
N ASN A 144 -6.04 4.85 -9.42
CA ASN A 144 -7.44 4.57 -9.71
C ASN A 144 -7.60 3.19 -10.38
N PHE A 145 -7.75 2.14 -9.57
CA PHE A 145 -7.99 0.77 -10.03
C PHE A 145 -9.44 0.49 -10.45
N GLY A 146 -10.22 1.54 -10.75
CA GLY A 146 -11.67 1.43 -10.79
C GLY A 146 -12.24 1.07 -9.41
N GLU A 147 -13.56 0.85 -9.35
CA GLU A 147 -14.19 0.44 -8.10
C GLU A 147 -13.75 -0.98 -7.71
N ILE A 148 -13.02 -1.12 -6.59
CA ILE A 148 -12.54 -2.39 -6.07
C ILE A 148 -13.05 -2.64 -4.65
N ARG A 149 -13.13 -3.91 -4.25
CA ARG A 149 -13.31 -4.28 -2.84
C ARG A 149 -11.95 -4.32 -2.13
N PHE A 150 -11.96 -4.16 -0.81
CA PHE A 150 -10.75 -4.28 -0.01
C PHE A 150 -10.09 -5.67 -0.22
N PRO A 151 -8.81 -5.73 -0.62
CA PRO A 151 -8.14 -6.98 -0.98
C PRO A 151 -7.69 -7.75 0.27
N HIS A 152 -8.63 -8.29 1.04
CA HIS A 152 -8.34 -9.06 2.27
C HIS A 152 -7.42 -10.27 2.03
N TRP A 153 -7.43 -10.83 0.83
CA TRP A 153 -6.52 -11.91 0.43
C TRP A 153 -5.05 -11.48 0.46
N LEU A 154 -4.74 -10.18 0.30
CA LEU A 154 -3.37 -9.68 0.35
C LEU A 154 -2.79 -9.87 1.75
N LEU A 155 -3.58 -9.54 2.77
CA LEU A 155 -3.26 -9.75 4.19
C LEU A 155 -3.22 -11.23 4.56
N GLN A 156 -4.15 -12.02 4.02
CA GLN A 156 -4.22 -13.46 4.26
C GLN A 156 -3.01 -14.21 3.68
N ASN A 157 -2.62 -13.87 2.45
CA ASN A 157 -1.53 -14.54 1.75
C ASN A 157 -0.16 -14.11 2.28
N ASN A 158 -0.05 -12.90 2.86
CA ASN A 158 1.19 -12.31 3.35
C ASN A 158 1.15 -12.10 4.87
N THR A 159 1.31 -13.20 5.61
CA THR A 159 1.27 -13.21 7.09
C THR A 159 2.41 -12.41 7.76
N ARG A 160 3.39 -11.97 6.97
CA ARG A 160 4.51 -11.11 7.40
C ARG A 160 4.36 -9.65 6.96
N LEU A 161 3.21 -9.26 6.39
CA LEU A 161 2.94 -7.89 6.01
C LEU A 161 2.97 -6.99 7.26
N GLN A 162 3.75 -5.92 7.19
CA GLN A 162 3.95 -4.94 8.26
C GLN A 162 3.20 -3.66 7.95
N GLU A 163 3.26 -3.21 6.70
CA GLU A 163 2.66 -1.95 6.29
C GLU A 163 1.84 -2.12 5.02
N LEU A 164 0.59 -1.63 5.06
CA LEU A 164 -0.32 -1.58 3.93
C LEU A 164 -0.90 -0.17 3.79
N TYR A 165 -0.57 0.47 2.68
CA TYR A 165 -1.13 1.77 2.28
C TYR A 165 -1.98 1.59 1.02
N MET A 166 -3.24 2.00 1.13
CA MET A 166 -4.20 2.04 0.02
C MET A 166 -5.02 3.33 0.10
N ILE A 167 -4.34 4.46 0.24
CA ILE A 167 -4.96 5.78 0.32
C ILE A 167 -5.50 6.15 -1.05
N ASP A 168 -6.77 6.56 -1.18
CA ASP A 168 -7.33 6.94 -2.48
C ASP A 168 -7.11 5.89 -3.59
N SER A 169 -7.41 4.64 -3.24
CA SER A 169 -7.25 3.47 -4.14
C SER A 169 -8.60 2.99 -4.69
N SER A 170 -9.62 3.84 -4.67
CA SER A 170 -10.98 3.56 -5.18
C SER A 170 -11.69 2.37 -4.52
N ILE A 171 -11.35 2.06 -3.27
CA ILE A 171 -11.98 0.97 -2.50
C ILE A 171 -13.42 1.36 -2.15
N ALA A 172 -14.38 0.46 -2.40
CA ALA A 172 -15.78 0.68 -2.10
C ALA A 172 -16.44 -0.54 -1.43
N GLY A 173 -17.62 -0.31 -0.84
CA GLY A 173 -18.39 -1.34 -0.16
C GLY A 173 -17.96 -1.59 1.29
N PRO A 174 -18.43 -2.67 1.92
CA PRO A 174 -18.07 -3.00 3.30
C PRO A 174 -16.59 -3.41 3.42
N LEU A 175 -15.98 -3.11 4.59
CA LEU A 175 -14.66 -3.61 4.95
C LEU A 175 -14.75 -5.10 5.31
N THR A 176 -14.55 -5.98 4.34
CA THR A 176 -14.50 -7.43 4.58
C THR A 176 -13.09 -7.88 4.88
N LEU A 177 -12.90 -8.63 5.97
CA LEU A 177 -11.59 -9.11 6.43
C LEU A 177 -11.53 -10.64 6.42
N SER A 178 -10.33 -11.20 6.31
CA SER A 178 -10.10 -12.64 6.48
C SER A 178 -10.24 -13.02 7.96
N PRO A 179 -10.72 -14.23 8.30
CA PRO A 179 -10.84 -14.66 9.70
C PRO A 179 -9.49 -14.95 10.38
N HIS A 180 -8.37 -14.94 9.64
CA HIS A 180 -7.05 -15.26 10.15
C HIS A 180 -6.34 -14.00 10.68
N PRO A 181 -5.86 -14.00 11.94
CA PRO A 181 -5.11 -12.87 12.48
C PRO A 181 -3.81 -12.60 11.71
N ASN A 182 -3.51 -11.33 11.46
CA ASN A 182 -2.21 -10.87 11.00
C ASN A 182 -1.46 -10.26 12.19
N LEU A 183 -0.44 -11.00 12.66
CA LEU A 183 0.32 -10.65 13.87
C LEU A 183 1.53 -9.75 13.58
N LYS A 184 1.70 -9.25 12.36
CA LYS A 184 2.84 -8.43 11.94
C LYS A 184 2.45 -7.05 11.45
N LEU A 185 1.19 -6.84 11.08
CA LEU A 185 0.70 -5.55 10.61
C LEU A 185 0.83 -4.49 11.72
N SER A 186 1.66 -3.48 11.47
CA SER A 186 1.84 -2.30 12.32
C SER A 186 1.17 -1.06 11.74
N VAL A 187 1.08 -0.94 10.42
CA VAL A 187 0.43 0.20 9.75
C VAL A 187 -0.64 -0.27 8.78
N LEU A 188 -1.84 0.28 8.96
CA LEU A 188 -2.94 0.17 8.01
C LEU A 188 -3.49 1.57 7.70
N ASP A 189 -3.27 2.02 6.47
CA ASP A 189 -3.89 3.24 5.95
C ASP A 189 -4.79 2.92 4.75
N ILE A 190 -6.08 3.06 4.96
CA ILE A 190 -7.14 2.89 3.95
C ILE A 190 -7.96 4.18 3.80
N SER A 191 -7.34 5.32 4.10
CA SER A 191 -8.00 6.61 4.08
C SER A 191 -8.38 7.07 2.67
N ASN A 192 -9.31 8.03 2.59
CA ASN A 192 -9.77 8.63 1.34
C ASN A 192 -10.34 7.61 0.35
N ASN A 193 -11.19 6.70 0.83
CA ASN A 193 -11.87 5.69 0.01
C ASN A 193 -13.40 5.84 0.16
N ARG A 194 -14.16 4.90 -0.43
CA ARG A 194 -15.63 4.82 -0.34
C ARG A 194 -16.07 3.62 0.50
N ILE A 195 -15.31 3.28 1.54
CA ILE A 195 -15.64 2.16 2.42
C ILE A 195 -16.82 2.56 3.30
N GLN A 196 -17.82 1.69 3.38
CA GLN A 196 -19.11 1.97 4.03
C GLN A 196 -19.48 0.91 5.07
N HIS A 197 -20.60 1.15 5.77
CA HIS A 197 -21.11 0.31 6.87
C HIS A 197 -20.22 0.34 8.11
N GLU A 198 -20.00 -0.81 8.75
CA GLU A 198 -19.31 -0.91 10.03
C GLU A 198 -17.84 -1.34 9.88
N ILE A 199 -17.03 -0.96 10.87
CA ILE A 199 -15.74 -1.60 11.12
C ILE A 199 -16.03 -2.97 11.76
N PRO A 200 -15.54 -4.09 11.22
CA PRO A 200 -15.84 -5.42 11.76
C PRO A 200 -15.49 -5.56 13.23
N ARG A 201 -16.38 -6.17 14.02
CA ARG A 201 -16.21 -6.31 15.49
C ARG A 201 -14.97 -7.08 15.91
N ASN A 202 -14.48 -7.97 15.05
CA ASN A 202 -13.27 -8.75 15.27
C ASN A 202 -11.98 -8.05 14.81
N PHE A 203 -12.05 -6.79 14.36
CA PHE A 203 -10.89 -6.04 13.84
C PHE A 203 -9.69 -6.11 14.80
N CYS A 204 -9.90 -5.80 16.08
CA CYS A 204 -8.82 -5.75 17.07
C CYS A 204 -8.18 -7.14 17.31
N SER A 205 -8.96 -8.22 17.22
CA SER A 205 -8.43 -9.59 17.32
C SER A 205 -7.68 -10.04 16.06
N LEU A 206 -8.03 -9.48 14.90
CA LEU A 206 -7.35 -9.75 13.64
C LEU A 206 -6.03 -8.99 13.52
N PHE A 207 -5.95 -7.80 14.11
CA PHE A 207 -4.79 -6.91 13.98
C PHE A 207 -4.30 -6.39 15.34
N PRO A 208 -3.91 -7.28 16.28
CA PRO A 208 -3.62 -6.91 17.67
C PRO A 208 -2.39 -6.02 17.87
N TYR A 209 -1.52 -5.92 16.85
CA TYR A 209 -0.25 -5.18 16.92
C TYR A 209 -0.21 -3.94 16.03
N VAL A 210 -1.35 -3.48 15.51
CA VAL A 210 -1.40 -2.23 14.74
C VAL A 210 -1.05 -1.06 15.64
N GLU A 211 -0.11 -0.27 15.15
CA GLU A 211 0.40 0.96 15.77
C GLU A 211 -0.31 2.17 15.17
N PHE A 212 -0.41 2.23 13.83
CA PHE A 212 -1.08 3.32 13.12
C PHE A 212 -2.28 2.80 12.33
N LEU A 213 -3.47 3.24 12.75
CA LEU A 213 -4.74 2.93 12.11
C LEU A 213 -5.36 4.19 11.53
N ILE A 214 -5.35 4.30 10.20
CA ILE A 214 -5.86 5.47 9.48
C ILE A 214 -6.97 5.00 8.54
N MET A 215 -8.20 5.36 8.89
CA MET A 215 -9.42 5.03 8.14
C MET A 215 -10.24 6.29 7.81
N SER A 216 -9.60 7.46 7.87
CA SER A 216 -10.24 8.75 7.66
C SER A 216 -10.75 8.94 6.23
N LYS A 217 -11.69 9.87 6.02
CA LYS A 217 -12.28 10.17 4.70
C LYS A 217 -12.86 8.91 4.03
N ASN A 218 -13.77 8.25 4.74
CA ASN A 218 -14.56 7.13 4.25
C ASN A 218 -16.05 7.40 4.54
N ALA A 219 -16.91 6.40 4.36
CA ALA A 219 -18.34 6.45 4.66
C ALA A 219 -18.73 5.48 5.78
N PHE A 220 -17.83 5.23 6.75
CA PHE A 220 -18.14 4.36 7.89
C PHE A 220 -19.30 4.96 8.70
N LYS A 221 -20.37 4.18 8.87
CA LYS A 221 -21.60 4.56 9.59
C LYS A 221 -21.84 3.57 10.73
N THR A 222 -21.09 3.76 11.82
CA THR A 222 -21.10 2.90 13.01
C THR A 222 -20.69 3.71 14.25
N THR A 223 -20.70 3.10 15.42
CA THR A 223 -20.06 3.65 16.62
C THR A 223 -18.57 3.32 16.62
N ILE A 224 -17.77 4.05 17.41
CA ILE A 224 -16.36 3.70 17.63
C ILE A 224 -16.28 2.33 18.33
N PRO A 225 -15.56 1.32 17.77
CA PRO A 225 -15.41 0.02 18.40
C PRO A 225 -14.74 0.10 19.78
N LEU A 226 -15.38 -0.49 20.79
CA LEU A 226 -14.85 -0.53 22.17
C LEU A 226 -13.49 -1.21 22.24
N CYS A 227 -13.23 -2.20 21.37
CA CYS A 227 -11.99 -2.97 21.41
C CYS A 227 -10.73 -2.16 21.06
N PHE A 228 -10.86 -0.95 20.51
CA PHE A 228 -9.69 -0.10 20.30
C PHE A 228 -9.00 0.31 21.61
N SER A 229 -9.72 0.31 22.74
CA SER A 229 -9.13 0.54 24.06
C SER A 229 -8.14 -0.54 24.50
N SER A 230 -8.32 -1.78 24.04
CA SER A 230 -7.48 -2.92 24.45
C SER A 230 -6.27 -3.14 23.56
N MET A 231 -6.08 -2.33 22.51
CA MET A 231 -4.95 -2.44 21.60
C MET A 231 -3.68 -1.84 22.20
N GLN A 232 -2.82 -2.70 22.73
CA GLN A 232 -1.61 -2.32 23.49
C GLN A 232 -0.56 -1.56 22.69
N ARG A 233 -0.65 -1.53 21.36
CA ARG A 233 0.30 -0.84 20.48
C ARG A 233 -0.30 0.31 19.70
N LEU A 234 -1.62 0.51 19.75
CA LEU A 234 -2.29 1.52 18.94
C LEU A 234 -1.91 2.93 19.42
N GLU A 235 -0.98 3.57 18.72
CA GLU A 235 -0.50 4.91 19.03
C GLU A 235 -1.30 6.00 18.32
N ARG A 236 -1.75 5.73 17.09
CA ARG A 236 -2.44 6.70 16.24
C ARG A 236 -3.73 6.10 15.69
N LEU A 237 -4.84 6.73 16.04
CA LEU A 237 -6.17 6.41 15.54
C LEU A 237 -6.75 7.61 14.79
N ASP A 238 -6.95 7.46 13.49
CA ASP A 238 -7.61 8.47 12.65
C ASP A 238 -8.86 7.91 11.99
N LEU A 239 -10.01 8.28 12.53
CA LEU A 239 -11.35 7.97 11.99
C LEU A 239 -12.06 9.25 11.52
N SER A 240 -11.34 10.36 11.36
CA SER A 240 -11.92 11.64 10.97
C SER A 240 -12.58 11.59 9.59
N HIS A 241 -13.52 12.50 9.31
CA HIS A 241 -14.25 12.54 8.03
C HIS A 241 -14.94 11.20 7.70
N ASN A 242 -15.83 10.77 8.58
CA ASN A 242 -16.69 9.60 8.39
C ASN A 242 -18.14 9.94 8.82
N ASN A 243 -19.01 8.94 8.88
CA ASN A 243 -20.39 9.06 9.37
C ASN A 243 -20.55 8.36 10.74
N LEU A 244 -19.51 8.36 11.58
CA LEU A 244 -19.58 7.74 12.90
C LEU A 244 -20.58 8.46 13.79
N PHE A 245 -21.31 7.70 14.60
CA PHE A 245 -22.34 8.23 15.50
C PHE A 245 -22.21 7.65 16.92
N GLY A 246 -22.99 8.21 17.86
CA GLY A 246 -22.91 7.84 19.27
C GLY A 246 -21.79 8.57 20.00
N GLY A 247 -21.53 8.16 21.25
CA GLY A 247 -20.49 8.75 22.09
C GLY A 247 -19.09 8.23 21.81
N ILE A 248 -18.10 9.00 22.24
CA ILE A 248 -16.72 8.49 22.40
C ILE A 248 -16.75 7.50 23.57
N PRO A 249 -16.35 6.22 23.39
CA PRO A 249 -16.36 5.23 24.45
C PRO A 249 -15.51 5.62 25.66
N GLU A 250 -16.02 5.44 26.87
CA GLU A 250 -15.24 5.72 28.09
C GLU A 250 -14.07 4.76 28.26
N GLU A 251 -14.19 3.56 27.70
CA GLU A 251 -13.12 2.56 27.62
C GLU A 251 -11.93 3.08 26.83
N LEU A 252 -12.13 3.99 25.87
CA LEU A 252 -11.01 4.58 25.13
C LEU A 252 -10.05 5.32 26.08
N ALA A 253 -10.57 5.87 27.19
CA ALA A 253 -9.75 6.46 28.25
C ALA A 253 -8.80 5.45 28.91
N MET A 254 -9.12 4.15 28.87
CA MET A 254 -8.32 3.08 29.46
C MET A 254 -7.17 2.62 28.55
N SER A 255 -7.07 3.14 27.32
CA SER A 255 -5.95 2.84 26.46
C SER A 255 -4.65 3.38 27.07
N THR A 256 -3.62 2.55 27.09
CA THR A 256 -2.29 2.93 27.60
C THR A 256 -1.30 3.31 26.50
N SER A 257 -1.73 3.18 25.24
CA SER A 257 -0.89 3.30 24.05
C SER A 257 -1.25 4.51 23.17
N LEU A 258 -2.50 4.97 23.20
CA LEU A 258 -2.97 6.05 22.33
C LEU A 258 -2.26 7.37 22.65
N LEU A 259 -1.59 7.91 21.63
CA LEU A 259 -0.91 9.20 21.65
C LEU A 259 -1.66 10.24 20.82
N ARG A 260 -2.32 9.82 19.73
CA ARG A 260 -3.01 10.74 18.81
C ARG A 260 -4.37 10.19 18.38
N ILE A 261 -5.41 10.98 18.60
CA ILE A 261 -6.79 10.63 18.25
C ILE A 261 -7.38 11.71 17.34
N ARG A 262 -7.89 11.29 16.18
CA ARG A 262 -8.60 12.14 15.23
C ARG A 262 -9.99 11.57 14.95
N LEU A 263 -11.01 12.29 15.40
CA LEU A 263 -12.43 11.96 15.25
C LEU A 263 -13.25 13.10 14.62
N SER A 264 -12.61 14.23 14.29
CA SER A 264 -13.26 15.39 13.68
C SER A 264 -14.04 15.05 12.42
N ASN A 265 -15.08 15.83 12.13
CA ASN A 265 -15.95 15.63 10.96
C ASN A 265 -16.64 14.26 10.96
N ASN A 266 -17.33 13.97 12.06
CA ASN A 266 -18.25 12.84 12.22
C ASN A 266 -19.60 13.32 12.76
N SER A 267 -20.53 12.40 13.05
CA SER A 267 -21.83 12.66 13.70
C SER A 267 -21.84 12.20 15.17
N LEU A 268 -20.70 12.33 15.86
CA LEU A 268 -20.56 11.95 17.26
C LEU A 268 -21.37 12.88 18.17
N SER A 269 -21.85 12.33 19.29
CA SER A 269 -22.66 13.05 20.29
C SER A 269 -22.22 12.69 21.71
N GLY A 270 -22.88 13.24 22.74
CA GLY A 270 -22.56 12.93 24.13
C GLY A 270 -21.42 13.78 24.71
N LYS A 271 -20.79 13.28 25.79
CA LYS A 271 -19.77 14.03 26.54
C LYS A 271 -18.36 13.59 26.15
N ILE A 272 -17.45 14.56 26.10
CA ILE A 272 -16.02 14.30 25.89
C ILE A 272 -15.38 13.78 27.19
N ILE A 273 -15.79 14.32 28.34
CA ILE A 273 -15.37 13.88 29.67
C ILE A 273 -16.52 13.07 30.28
N PRO A 274 -16.27 11.85 30.82
CA PRO A 274 -14.97 11.29 31.22
C PRO A 274 -14.23 10.51 30.12
N ALA A 275 -14.76 10.46 28.89
CA ALA A 275 -14.31 9.54 27.84
C ALA A 275 -12.84 9.61 27.41
N ILE A 276 -12.14 10.72 27.70
CA ILE A 276 -10.71 10.87 27.43
C ILE A 276 -9.89 11.30 28.66
N PHE A 277 -10.51 11.34 29.85
CA PHE A 277 -9.90 11.97 31.04
C PHE A 277 -8.56 11.34 31.43
N HIS A 278 -8.46 10.01 31.36
CA HIS A 278 -7.23 9.28 31.72
C HIS A 278 -6.14 9.34 30.65
N LEU A 279 -6.47 9.75 29.42
CA LEU A 279 -5.49 9.94 28.35
C LEU A 279 -4.76 11.29 28.44
N ILE A 280 -5.24 12.25 29.25
CA ILE A 280 -4.71 13.62 29.29
C ILE A 280 -3.19 13.64 29.60
N GLY A 281 -2.68 12.66 30.34
CA GLY A 281 -1.25 12.55 30.66
C GLY A 281 -0.36 12.00 29.53
N SER A 282 -0.93 11.29 28.54
CA SER A 282 -0.18 10.63 27.46
C SER A 282 -0.54 11.15 26.06
N LEU A 283 -1.68 11.82 25.90
CA LEU A 283 -2.21 12.25 24.61
C LEU A 283 -1.46 13.49 24.11
N GLU A 284 -0.79 13.34 22.97
CA GLU A 284 -0.09 14.42 22.29
C GLU A 284 -1.03 15.29 21.45
N ALA A 285 -2.07 14.70 20.86
CA ALA A 285 -2.99 15.42 19.99
C ALA A 285 -4.40 14.82 19.97
N LEU A 286 -5.39 15.69 20.04
CA LEU A 286 -6.81 15.35 19.96
C LEU A 286 -7.54 16.28 19.00
N TYR A 287 -8.25 15.69 18.04
CA TYR A 287 -9.10 16.42 17.10
C TYR A 287 -10.51 15.82 17.16
N LEU A 288 -11.50 16.62 17.56
CA LEU A 288 -12.90 16.23 17.71
C LEU A 288 -13.81 17.05 16.79
#